data_AF-A0AAX0VKK1-F1
#
_entry.id   AF-A0AAX0VKK1-F1
#
_cell.length_a   1.000
_cell.length_b   1.000
_cell.length_c   1.000
_cell.angle_alpha   90.00
_cell.angle_beta   90.00
_cell.angle_gamma   90.00
#
_symmetry.space_group_name_H-M   'P 1'
#
loop_
_entity.id
_entity.type
_entity.pdbx_description
1 polymer ?
#
loop_
_entity_poly.entity_id
_entity_poly.type
_entity_poly.pdbx_seq_one_letter_code
_entity_poly.pdbx_strand_id
1 'polypeptide(L)'
;MTARALVWAEVLAEAGAAVAPDPVRGIPFDEAGRADLAVPVDRALRVAPPADVDGASPWWLLETDVPQDDDGGVLPVIRVAVGAPGQVHAVLPDCGCDACDPGSDELLEAVDQAVVRAVGTGVSLRGRHGLRRRDWHVHWREDGTAEGLGRVPGWPFEALTDACRDLAAGGRPRLPRGTEATVRAGWLPEA
;
A
#
# COMPACT_ATOMS: atom_id res chain seq x y z
N MET A 1 -10.87 13.49 0.12
CA MET A 1 -10.09 12.25 0.35
C MET A 1 -10.08 11.82 1.81
N THR A 2 -9.46 12.56 2.73
CA THR A 2 -9.34 12.16 4.16
C THR A 2 -10.66 11.75 4.79
N ALA A 3 -11.71 12.57 4.66
CA ALA A 3 -13.04 12.23 5.19
C ALA A 3 -13.58 10.90 4.62
N ARG A 4 -13.36 10.63 3.32
CA ARG A 4 -13.78 9.38 2.68
C ARG A 4 -13.00 8.18 3.20
N ALA A 5 -11.69 8.31 3.42
CA ALA A 5 -10.86 7.26 3.99
C ALA A 5 -11.23 6.97 5.45
N LEU A 6 -11.61 7.98 6.23
CA LEU A 6 -12.12 7.81 7.60
C LEU A 6 -13.45 7.08 7.64
N VAL A 7 -14.39 7.40 6.73
CA VAL A 7 -15.65 6.66 6.59
C VAL A 7 -15.38 5.17 6.33
N TRP A 8 -14.38 4.82 5.52
CA TRP A 8 -14.00 3.42 5.34
C TRP A 8 -13.49 2.77 6.63
N ALA A 9 -12.72 3.47 7.45
CA ALA A 9 -12.28 2.94 8.74
C ALA A 9 -13.49 2.68 9.67
N GLU A 10 -14.48 3.57 9.67
CA GLU A 10 -15.74 3.38 10.41
C GLU A 10 -16.53 2.17 9.90
N VAL A 11 -16.73 2.05 8.58
CA VAL A 11 -17.42 0.91 7.95
C VAL A 11 -16.72 -0.41 8.26
N LEU A 12 -15.39 -0.45 8.21
CA LEU A 12 -14.64 -1.66 8.56
C LEU A 12 -14.75 -1.97 10.06
N ALA A 13 -14.78 -0.96 10.92
CA ALA A 13 -15.02 -1.14 12.36
C ALA A 13 -16.40 -1.76 12.63
N GLU A 14 -17.43 -1.29 11.93
CA GLU A 14 -18.78 -1.89 11.97
C GLU A 14 -18.79 -3.34 11.49
N ALA A 15 -17.92 -3.67 10.53
CA ALA A 15 -17.69 -5.04 10.05
C ALA A 15 -16.78 -5.89 10.98
N GLY A 16 -16.40 -5.38 12.15
CA GLY A 16 -15.63 -6.12 13.17
C GLY A 16 -14.12 -5.90 13.13
N ALA A 17 -13.62 -5.01 12.27
CA ALA A 17 -12.21 -4.64 12.26
C ALA A 17 -11.85 -3.83 13.52
N ALA A 18 -10.62 -3.99 14.01
CA ALA A 18 -10.12 -3.17 15.11
C ALA A 18 -9.43 -1.92 14.55
N VAL A 19 -9.97 -0.74 14.87
CA VAL A 19 -9.45 0.56 14.42
C VAL A 19 -8.85 1.31 15.60
N ALA A 20 -7.61 1.76 15.46
CA ALA A 20 -6.93 2.54 16.48
C ALA A 20 -5.95 3.55 15.89
N PRO A 21 -5.75 4.72 16.52
CA PRO A 21 -4.61 5.58 16.21
C PRO A 21 -3.29 4.85 16.36
N ASP A 22 -2.35 5.12 15.45
CA ASP A 22 -1.01 4.54 15.46
C ASP A 22 0.05 5.64 15.71
N PRO A 23 1.08 5.37 16.54
CA PRO A 23 2.12 6.35 16.84
C PRO A 23 3.15 6.55 15.71
N VAL A 24 3.04 5.86 14.57
CA VAL A 24 3.92 6.09 13.41
C VAL A 24 3.93 7.57 13.01
N ARG A 25 5.13 8.13 12.83
CA ARG A 25 5.38 9.51 12.41
C ARG A 25 6.27 9.64 11.17
N GLY A 26 6.71 8.52 10.62
CA GLY A 26 7.56 8.52 9.44
C GLY A 26 7.55 7.19 8.73
N ILE A 27 7.57 7.25 7.39
CA ILE A 27 7.72 6.10 6.51
C ILE A 27 9.15 6.12 5.96
N PRO A 28 9.95 5.06 6.13
CA PRO A 28 11.28 4.99 5.53
C PRO A 28 11.21 5.22 4.02
N PHE A 29 12.05 6.13 3.52
CA PHE A 29 12.12 6.48 2.11
C PHE A 29 13.54 6.23 1.62
N ASP A 30 13.74 5.14 0.87
CA ASP A 30 15.05 4.87 0.24
C ASP A 30 15.14 5.61 -1.10
N GLU A 31 15.52 6.89 -1.04
CA GLU A 31 15.99 7.59 -2.23
C GLU A 31 17.50 7.44 -2.36
N ALA A 32 17.93 6.77 -3.44
CA ALA A 32 19.33 6.68 -3.84
C ALA A 32 20.32 6.18 -2.75
N GLY A 33 19.87 5.41 -1.75
CA GLY A 33 20.72 4.88 -0.66
C GLY A 33 20.80 5.78 0.57
N ARG A 34 19.93 6.78 0.70
CA ARG A 34 19.78 7.64 1.89
C ARG A 34 18.75 7.05 2.83
N ALA A 35 19.15 5.99 3.54
CA ALA A 35 18.29 5.28 4.50
C ALA A 35 17.87 6.14 5.72
N ASP A 36 18.40 7.35 5.86
CA ASP A 36 18.07 8.33 6.90
C ASP A 36 16.83 9.18 6.56
N LEU A 37 16.32 9.11 5.33
CA LEU A 37 15.16 9.88 4.92
C LEU A 37 13.86 9.15 5.28
N ALA A 38 12.92 9.91 5.82
CA ALA A 38 11.57 9.44 6.09
C ALA A 38 10.56 10.44 5.56
N VAL A 39 9.51 9.94 4.91
CA VAL A 39 8.33 10.74 4.59
C VAL A 39 7.57 10.99 5.89
N PRO A 40 7.31 12.25 6.28
CA PRO A 40 6.60 12.55 7.52
C PRO A 40 5.16 12.05 7.49
N VAL A 41 4.66 11.63 8.65
CA VAL A 41 3.26 11.23 8.86
C VAL A 41 2.72 12.04 10.03
N ASP A 42 1.71 12.87 9.76
CA ASP A 42 1.07 13.72 10.76
C ASP A 42 0.01 12.95 11.54
N ARG A 43 -0.73 12.08 10.85
CA ARG A 43 -1.80 11.27 11.43
C ARG A 43 -1.72 9.86 10.87
N ALA A 44 -1.89 8.86 11.73
CA ALA A 44 -1.88 7.45 11.35
C ALA A 44 -3.02 6.72 12.06
N LEU A 45 -3.76 5.94 11.28
CA LEU A 45 -4.77 5.00 11.77
C LEU A 45 -4.39 3.60 11.31
N ARG A 46 -4.37 2.66 12.26
CA ARG A 46 -4.23 1.24 11.98
C ARG A 46 -5.60 0.59 11.99
N VAL A 47 -5.90 -0.14 10.93
CA VAL A 47 -7.11 -0.95 10.80
C VAL A 47 -6.65 -2.40 10.72
N ALA A 48 -6.97 -3.20 11.74
CA ALA A 48 -6.65 -4.62 11.79
C ALA A 48 -7.86 -5.47 11.41
N PRO A 49 -7.66 -6.61 10.72
CA PRO A 49 -8.75 -7.48 10.34
C PRO A 49 -9.53 -7.97 11.56
N PRO A 50 -10.80 -8.38 11.38
CA PRO A 50 -11.55 -9.09 12.40
C PRO A 50 -10.77 -10.31 12.92
N ALA A 51 -10.92 -10.62 14.21
CA ALA A 51 -10.09 -11.61 14.89
C ALA A 51 -10.29 -13.06 14.39
N ASP A 52 -11.38 -13.32 13.67
CA ASP A 52 -11.76 -14.60 13.08
C ASP A 52 -11.33 -14.76 11.62
N VAL A 53 -10.65 -13.76 11.03
CA VAL A 53 -10.14 -13.82 9.66
C VAL A 53 -8.66 -14.15 9.64
N ASP A 54 -8.35 -15.41 9.36
CA ASP A 54 -6.98 -15.90 9.24
C ASP A 54 -6.30 -15.46 7.92
N GLY A 55 -5.02 -15.11 8.00
CA GLY A 55 -4.20 -14.76 6.83
C GLY A 55 -4.47 -13.37 6.25
N ALA A 56 -5.42 -12.62 6.79
CA ALA A 56 -5.63 -11.22 6.47
C ALA A 56 -4.53 -10.33 7.08
N SER A 57 -4.13 -9.28 6.36
CA SER A 57 -3.14 -8.32 6.84
C SER A 57 -3.81 -7.05 7.35
N PRO A 58 -3.32 -6.45 8.45
CA PRO A 58 -3.72 -5.09 8.82
C PRO A 58 -3.31 -4.09 7.74
N TRP A 59 -4.00 -2.96 7.68
CA TRP A 59 -3.61 -1.83 6.85
C TRP A 59 -3.56 -0.53 7.66
N TRP A 60 -2.91 0.48 7.10
CA TRP A 60 -2.75 1.80 7.69
C TRP A 60 -3.22 2.87 6.74
N LEU A 61 -4.01 3.81 7.26
CA LEU A 61 -4.24 5.12 6.66
C LEU A 61 -3.21 6.08 7.26
N LEU A 62 -2.31 6.60 6.42
CA LEU A 62 -1.26 7.52 6.83
C LEU A 62 -1.48 8.85 6.12
N GLU A 63 -1.61 9.93 6.87
CA GLU A 63 -1.86 11.27 6.35
C GLU A 63 -0.65 12.17 6.54
N THR A 64 -0.39 13.01 5.54
CA THR A 64 0.61 14.07 5.57
C THR A 64 -0.01 15.35 5.02
N ASP A 65 0.16 16.46 5.73
CA ASP A 65 -0.19 17.80 5.27
C ASP A 65 1.06 18.40 4.58
N VAL A 66 1.10 18.32 3.25
CA VAL A 66 2.25 18.80 2.46
C VAL A 66 2.12 20.31 2.23
N PRO A 67 3.04 21.15 2.73
CA PRO A 67 3.00 22.59 2.48
C PRO A 67 3.05 22.88 0.98
N GLN A 68 2.27 23.85 0.52
CA GLN A 68 2.25 24.30 -0.87
C GLN A 68 2.96 25.66 -0.98
N ASP A 69 3.84 25.78 -1.98
CA ASP A 69 4.73 26.94 -2.15
C ASP A 69 3.97 28.23 -2.51
N ASP A 70 2.81 28.11 -3.18
CA ASP A 70 2.18 29.25 -3.86
C ASP A 70 1.20 30.05 -2.99
N ASP A 71 0.58 29.45 -1.97
CA ASP A 71 -0.51 30.11 -1.20
C ASP A 71 -0.46 29.87 0.33
N GLY A 72 0.59 29.22 0.86
CA GLY A 72 0.64 28.84 2.28
C GLY A 72 -0.44 27.82 2.69
N GLY A 73 -1.11 27.21 1.71
CA GLY A 73 -2.03 26.10 1.88
C GLY A 73 -1.29 24.78 2.16
N VAL A 74 -2.07 23.77 2.54
CA VAL A 74 -1.59 22.40 2.70
C VAL A 74 -2.34 21.48 1.74
N LEU A 75 -1.60 20.59 1.09
CA LEU A 75 -2.14 19.50 0.29
C LEU A 75 -2.24 18.25 1.20
N PRO A 76 -3.44 17.77 1.52
CA PRO A 76 -3.59 16.53 2.26
C PRO A 76 -3.26 15.34 1.36
N VAL A 77 -2.18 14.62 1.70
CA VAL A 77 -1.79 13.37 1.06
C VAL A 77 -2.15 12.21 1.97
N ILE A 78 -2.89 11.24 1.44
CA ILE A 78 -3.13 9.97 2.11
C ILE A 78 -2.27 8.86 1.51
N ARG A 79 -1.86 7.92 2.34
CA ARG A 79 -1.21 6.68 1.93
C ARG A 79 -1.92 5.50 2.54
N VAL A 80 -2.17 4.50 1.71
CA VAL A 80 -2.71 3.21 2.15
C VAL A 80 -1.57 2.21 2.16
N ALA A 81 -1.19 1.75 3.36
CA ALA A 81 -0.13 0.76 3.53
C ALA A 81 -0.69 -0.56 4.07
N VAL A 82 -0.15 -1.71 3.65
CA VAL A 82 -0.69 -3.02 4.05
C VAL A 82 0.40 -3.93 4.62
N GLY A 83 0.09 -4.66 5.69
CA GLY A 83 1.03 -5.51 6.41
C GLY A 83 1.97 -4.74 7.33
N ALA A 84 2.53 -3.61 6.86
CA ALA A 84 3.32 -2.68 7.66
C ALA A 84 3.17 -1.23 7.17
N PRO A 85 3.37 -0.22 8.04
CA PRO A 85 3.25 1.20 7.67
C PRO A 85 4.14 1.64 6.50
N GLY A 86 5.30 1.00 6.33
CA GLY A 86 6.23 1.30 5.24
C GLY A 86 5.95 0.59 3.92
N GLN A 87 4.95 -0.29 3.87
CA GLN A 87 4.55 -1.00 2.65
C GLN A 87 3.37 -0.28 2.02
N VAL A 88 3.65 0.85 1.38
CA VAL A 88 2.63 1.72 0.77
C VAL A 88 2.17 1.14 -0.58
N HIS A 89 0.88 0.91 -0.72
CA HIS A 89 0.22 0.42 -1.93
C HIS A 89 -0.53 1.51 -2.72
N ALA A 90 -0.83 2.64 -2.08
CA ALA A 90 -1.43 3.78 -2.76
C ALA A 90 -0.98 5.08 -2.10
N VAL A 91 -0.79 6.11 -2.92
CA VAL A 91 -0.54 7.50 -2.51
C VAL A 91 -1.54 8.35 -3.28
N LEU A 92 -2.32 9.19 -2.60
CA LEU A 92 -3.34 10.04 -3.22
C LEU A 92 -3.34 11.41 -2.56
N PRO A 93 -3.38 12.53 -3.32
CA PRO A 93 -3.27 12.60 -4.77
C PRO A 93 -1.84 12.28 -5.24
N ASP A 94 -1.62 12.20 -6.55
CA ASP A 94 -0.30 11.92 -7.13
C ASP A 94 0.66 13.11 -6.96
N CYS A 95 0.27 14.31 -7.44
CA CYS A 95 1.06 15.55 -7.29
C CYS A 95 0.31 16.70 -6.59
N GLY A 96 -1.03 16.61 -6.46
CA GLY A 96 -1.92 17.71 -6.10
C GLY A 96 -2.21 18.71 -7.22
N CYS A 97 -1.87 18.38 -8.46
CA CYS A 97 -1.90 19.29 -9.61
C CYS A 97 -2.89 18.80 -10.68
N ASP A 98 -3.72 19.69 -11.21
CA ASP A 98 -4.76 19.37 -12.22
C ASP A 98 -4.21 18.69 -13.50
N ALA A 99 -2.90 18.77 -13.72
CA ALA A 99 -2.24 18.14 -14.85
C ALA A 99 -1.97 16.63 -14.66
N CYS A 100 -1.71 16.17 -13.43
CA CYS A 100 -1.49 14.74 -13.17
C CYS A 100 -2.61 14.11 -12.37
N ASP A 101 -3.35 14.88 -11.60
CA ASP A 101 -4.46 14.37 -10.80
C ASP A 101 -5.77 14.36 -11.58
N PRO A 102 -6.57 13.31 -11.41
CA PRO A 102 -7.90 13.29 -11.97
C PRO A 102 -8.83 14.24 -11.18
N GLY A 103 -10.04 14.43 -11.69
CA GLY A 103 -11.06 15.23 -11.00
C GLY A 103 -11.36 14.71 -9.59
N SER A 104 -12.02 15.54 -8.79
CA SER A 104 -12.32 15.22 -7.40
C SER A 104 -13.14 13.94 -7.24
N ASP A 105 -14.01 13.64 -8.19
CA ASP A 105 -14.89 12.46 -8.14
C ASP A 105 -14.08 11.18 -8.38
N GLU A 106 -13.27 11.16 -9.43
CA GLU A 106 -12.35 10.07 -9.72
C GLU A 106 -11.32 9.86 -8.58
N LEU A 107 -10.92 10.94 -7.92
CA LEU A 107 -10.02 10.86 -6.77
C LEU A 107 -10.70 10.19 -5.56
N LEU A 108 -12.00 10.42 -5.34
CA LEU A 108 -12.76 9.70 -4.31
C LEU A 108 -12.92 8.22 -4.66
N GLU A 109 -13.18 7.91 -5.93
CA GLU A 109 -13.20 6.52 -6.41
C GLU A 109 -11.83 5.85 -6.22
N ALA A 110 -10.73 6.57 -6.45
CA ALA A 110 -9.38 6.06 -6.22
C ALA A 110 -9.13 5.73 -4.74
N VAL A 111 -9.67 6.53 -3.80
CA VAL A 111 -9.64 6.20 -2.36
C VAL A 111 -10.38 4.90 -2.09
N ASP A 112 -11.59 4.75 -2.65
CA ASP A 112 -12.40 3.55 -2.47
C ASP A 112 -11.69 2.31 -2.99
N GLN A 113 -11.12 2.40 -4.19
CA GLN A 113 -10.37 1.31 -4.79
C GLN A 113 -9.10 0.98 -4.01
N ALA A 114 -8.40 1.99 -3.48
CA ALA A 114 -7.23 1.75 -2.64
C ALA A 114 -7.59 0.94 -1.38
N VAL A 115 -8.71 1.26 -0.73
CA VAL A 115 -9.20 0.51 0.45
C VAL A 115 -9.66 -0.90 0.07
N VAL A 116 -10.48 -1.06 -0.98
CA VAL A 116 -10.94 -2.37 -1.46
C VAL A 116 -9.74 -3.29 -1.76
N ARG A 117 -8.71 -2.76 -2.42
CA ARG A 117 -7.47 -3.49 -2.70
C ARG A 117 -6.64 -3.79 -1.44
N ALA A 118 -6.76 -2.97 -0.40
CA ALA A 118 -6.07 -3.20 0.87
C ALA A 118 -6.66 -4.39 1.64
N VAL A 119 -7.99 -4.49 1.65
CA VAL A 119 -8.73 -5.54 2.37
C VAL A 119 -8.96 -6.80 1.54
N GLY A 120 -8.76 -6.74 0.22
CA GLY A 120 -8.88 -7.89 -0.68
C GLY A 120 -7.66 -8.81 -0.66
N THR A 121 -7.81 -9.99 -1.28
CA THR A 121 -6.74 -10.98 -1.48
C THR A 121 -5.60 -10.39 -2.31
N GLY A 122 -4.37 -10.73 -1.97
CA GLY A 122 -3.21 -10.27 -2.73
C GLY A 122 -1.88 -10.91 -2.33
N VAL A 123 -0.87 -10.69 -3.16
CA VAL A 123 0.49 -11.16 -2.92
C VAL A 123 1.45 -9.98 -3.02
N SER A 124 2.32 -9.85 -2.02
CA SER A 124 3.39 -8.87 -2.01
C SER A 124 4.73 -9.57 -2.06
N LEU A 125 5.56 -9.18 -3.02
CA LEU A 125 6.96 -9.57 -3.13
C LEU A 125 7.80 -8.34 -2.85
N ARG A 126 8.83 -8.49 -2.01
CA ARG A 126 9.80 -7.42 -1.78
C ARG A 126 11.20 -7.97 -1.62
N GLY A 127 12.19 -7.14 -1.91
CA GLY A 127 13.57 -7.50 -1.66
C GLY A 127 14.51 -6.34 -1.92
N ARG A 128 15.81 -6.63 -1.83
CA ARG A 128 16.88 -5.69 -2.15
C ARG A 128 17.77 -6.25 -3.23
N HIS A 129 18.17 -5.41 -4.18
CA HIS A 129 19.05 -5.83 -5.26
C HIS A 129 20.21 -4.85 -5.53
N GLY A 130 21.32 -5.40 -6.03
CA GLY A 130 22.47 -4.66 -6.52
C GLY A 130 23.43 -4.22 -5.42
N LEU A 131 24.56 -3.64 -5.83
CA LEU A 131 25.62 -3.19 -4.91
C LEU A 131 25.13 -2.09 -3.96
N ARG A 132 24.15 -1.29 -4.39
CA ARG A 132 23.51 -0.24 -3.58
C ARG A 132 22.32 -0.74 -2.76
N ARG A 133 21.99 -2.04 -2.81
CA ARG A 133 20.87 -2.67 -2.11
C ARG A 133 19.54 -1.92 -2.24
N ARG A 134 19.23 -1.47 -3.47
CA ARG A 134 17.98 -0.75 -3.73
C ARG A 134 16.80 -1.65 -3.44
N ASP A 135 15.82 -1.11 -2.72
CA ASP A 135 14.56 -1.79 -2.49
C ASP A 135 13.79 -1.95 -3.81
N TRP A 136 13.08 -3.07 -3.92
CA TRP A 136 12.10 -3.32 -4.96
C TRP A 136 10.90 -4.03 -4.35
N HIS A 137 9.73 -3.82 -4.94
CA HIS A 137 8.52 -4.55 -4.56
C HIS A 137 7.58 -4.73 -5.75
N VAL A 138 6.73 -5.74 -5.64
CA VAL A 138 5.58 -5.97 -6.52
C VAL A 138 4.39 -6.33 -5.64
N HIS A 139 3.26 -5.71 -5.91
CA HIS A 139 1.99 -6.02 -5.28
C HIS A 139 1.03 -6.50 -6.37
N TRP A 140 0.62 -7.75 -6.27
CA TRP A 140 -0.37 -8.37 -7.14
C TRP A 140 -1.69 -8.54 -6.39
N ARG A 141 -2.79 -8.43 -7.14
CA ARG A 141 -4.14 -8.47 -6.63
C ARG A 141 -4.97 -9.50 -7.39
N GLU A 142 -5.99 -10.02 -6.73
CA GLU A 142 -6.87 -11.05 -7.27
C GLU A 142 -7.62 -10.63 -8.54
N ASP A 143 -7.90 -9.33 -8.70
CA ASP A 143 -8.46 -8.75 -9.94
C ASP A 143 -7.50 -8.82 -11.14
N GLY A 144 -6.32 -9.39 -10.96
CA GLY A 144 -5.28 -9.55 -11.98
C GLY A 144 -4.38 -8.33 -12.14
N THR A 145 -4.67 -7.22 -11.45
CA THR A 145 -3.81 -6.04 -11.49
C THR A 145 -2.56 -6.24 -10.66
N ALA A 146 -1.47 -5.60 -11.09
CA ALA A 146 -0.23 -5.54 -10.34
C ALA A 146 0.42 -4.18 -10.49
N GLU A 147 1.12 -3.77 -9.45
CA GLU A 147 2.00 -2.61 -9.47
C GLU A 147 3.35 -2.99 -8.88
N GLY A 148 4.38 -2.21 -9.16
CA GLY A 148 5.69 -2.46 -8.59
C GLY A 148 6.64 -1.29 -8.75
N LEU A 149 7.64 -1.28 -7.87
CA LEU A 149 8.71 -0.31 -7.86
C LEU A 149 10.06 -1.02 -7.95
N GLY A 150 10.98 -0.40 -8.68
CA GLY A 150 12.33 -0.89 -8.83
C GLY A 150 12.45 -2.01 -9.87
N ARG A 151 13.68 -2.32 -10.26
CA ARG A 151 13.98 -3.38 -11.23
C ARG A 151 14.82 -4.45 -10.58
N VAL A 152 14.49 -5.70 -10.91
CA VAL A 152 15.27 -6.87 -10.50
C VAL A 152 15.95 -7.45 -11.75
N PRO A 153 17.28 -7.37 -11.87
CA PRO A 153 18.01 -7.92 -13.02
C PRO A 153 17.72 -9.41 -13.22
N GLY A 154 17.38 -9.77 -14.47
CA GLY A 154 17.00 -11.13 -14.85
C GLY A 154 15.56 -11.51 -14.51
N TRP A 155 14.77 -10.61 -13.92
CA TRP A 155 13.37 -10.85 -13.55
C TRP A 155 12.47 -9.76 -14.13
N PRO A 156 11.82 -10.00 -15.28
CA PRO A 156 10.86 -9.05 -15.82
C PRO A 156 9.62 -8.97 -14.91
N PHE A 157 8.89 -7.85 -14.99
CA PHE A 157 7.73 -7.57 -14.14
C PHE A 157 6.63 -8.64 -14.32
N GLU A 158 6.46 -9.13 -15.54
CA GLU A 158 5.51 -10.18 -15.90
C GLU A 158 5.85 -11.49 -15.18
N ALA A 159 7.13 -11.86 -15.10
CA ALA A 159 7.54 -13.08 -14.39
C ALA A 159 7.34 -12.97 -12.87
N LEU A 160 7.49 -11.78 -12.29
CA LEU A 160 7.17 -11.54 -10.88
C LEU A 160 5.66 -11.62 -10.64
N THR A 161 4.87 -11.06 -11.55
CA THR A 161 3.40 -11.14 -11.51
C THR A 161 2.89 -12.58 -11.65
N ASP A 162 3.49 -13.37 -12.55
CA ASP A 162 3.16 -14.80 -12.69
C ASP A 162 3.54 -15.59 -11.44
N ALA A 163 4.67 -15.27 -10.80
CA ALA A 163 5.04 -15.86 -9.52
C ALA A 163 4.05 -15.47 -8.41
N CYS A 164 3.56 -14.23 -8.38
CA CYS A 164 2.49 -13.84 -7.45
C CYS A 164 1.23 -14.70 -7.65
N ARG A 165 0.81 -14.91 -8.90
CA ARG A 165 -0.36 -15.74 -9.22
C ARG A 165 -0.17 -17.18 -8.77
N ASP A 166 1.02 -17.76 -8.99
CA ASP A 166 1.35 -19.12 -8.53
C ASP A 166 1.35 -19.22 -7.00
N LEU A 167 1.91 -18.22 -6.29
CA LEU A 167 1.84 -18.15 -4.83
C LEU A 167 0.41 -18.04 -4.29
N ALA A 168 -0.45 -17.23 -4.93
CA ALA A 168 -1.85 -17.11 -4.56
C ALA A 168 -2.61 -18.45 -4.71
N ALA A 169 -2.23 -19.26 -5.70
CA ALA A 169 -2.76 -20.62 -5.89
C ALA A 169 -2.14 -21.68 -4.94
N GLY A 170 -1.28 -21.29 -4.00
CA GLY A 170 -0.59 -22.20 -3.07
C GLY A 170 0.66 -22.87 -3.67
N GLY A 171 1.11 -22.42 -4.82
CA GLY A 171 2.32 -22.88 -5.50
C GLY A 171 3.61 -22.44 -4.81
N ARG A 172 4.74 -22.84 -5.41
CA ARG A 172 6.09 -22.54 -4.91
C ARG A 172 7.00 -22.10 -6.06
N PRO A 173 6.72 -20.94 -6.68
CA PRO A 173 7.50 -20.48 -7.82
C PRO A 173 8.93 -20.19 -7.41
N ARG A 174 9.82 -20.15 -8.40
CA ARG A 174 11.13 -19.56 -8.20
C ARG A 174 10.97 -18.06 -8.01
N LEU A 175 11.72 -17.50 -7.07
CA LEU A 175 11.76 -16.07 -6.81
C LEU A 175 13.20 -15.56 -6.90
N PRO A 176 13.40 -14.24 -7.10
CA PRO A 176 14.70 -13.63 -6.90
C PRO A 176 15.27 -14.01 -5.52
N ARG A 177 16.59 -14.12 -5.43
CA ARG A 177 17.23 -14.49 -4.16
C ARG A 177 17.01 -13.39 -3.12
N GLY A 178 16.57 -13.79 -1.93
CA GLY A 178 16.31 -12.86 -0.83
C GLY A 178 14.97 -12.12 -0.94
N THR A 179 14.08 -12.57 -1.81
CA THR A 179 12.68 -12.11 -1.84
C THR A 179 11.97 -12.57 -0.59
N GLU A 180 11.31 -11.62 0.06
CA GLU A 180 10.27 -11.88 1.05
C GLU A 180 8.93 -11.86 0.32
N ALA A 181 8.17 -12.94 0.48
CA ALA A 181 6.84 -13.10 -0.10
C ALA A 181 5.80 -13.12 1.02
N THR A 182 4.71 -12.37 0.84
CA THR A 182 3.56 -12.36 1.75
C THR A 182 2.32 -12.61 0.93
N VAL A 183 1.58 -13.67 1.25
CA VAL A 183 0.25 -13.96 0.70
C VAL A 183 -0.77 -13.49 1.73
N ARG A 184 -1.75 -12.70 1.29
CA ARG A 184 -2.79 -12.12 2.12
C ARG A 184 -4.15 -12.64 1.67
N ALA A 185 -4.93 -13.13 2.62
CA ALA A 185 -6.34 -13.45 2.42
C ALA A 185 -7.22 -12.18 2.48
N GLY A 186 -8.33 -12.19 1.75
CA GLY A 186 -9.35 -11.15 1.85
C GLY A 186 -10.00 -11.11 3.24
N TRP A 187 -10.42 -9.91 3.65
CA TRP A 187 -11.08 -9.68 4.94
C TRP A 187 -12.55 -10.11 4.94
N LEU A 188 -13.18 -9.97 3.78
CA LEU A 188 -14.59 -10.29 3.60
C LEU A 188 -14.67 -11.66 2.93
N PRO A 189 -15.57 -12.54 3.38
CA PRO A 189 -15.83 -13.79 2.67
C PRO A 189 -16.25 -13.50 1.23
N GLU A 190 -15.80 -14.33 0.30
CA GLU A 190 -16.34 -14.32 -1.06
C GLU A 190 -17.87 -14.54 -0.98
N ALA A 191 -18.62 -13.67 -1.65
CA ALA A 191 -20.09 -13.71 -1.67
C ALA A 191 -20.63 -14.84 -2.56
#